data_AF-A0A0C2FMJ2-F1
#
_entry.id   AF-A0A0C2FMJ2-F1
#
_cell.length_a   1.000
_cell.length_b   1.000
_cell.length_c   1.000
_cell.angle_alpha   90.00
_cell.angle_beta   90.00
_cell.angle_gamma   90.00
#
_symmetry.space_group_name_H-M   'P 1'
#
loop_
_entity.id
_entity.type
_entity.pdbx_description
1 polymer ?
#
loop_
_entity_poly.entity_id
_entity_poly.type
_entity_poly.pdbx_seq_one_letter_code
_entity_poly.pdbx_strand_id
1 'polypeptide(L)'
;LHRRIYEHRSYDYDNLPLAWDWRNVDGVNYASVDRNQHIPQYCGSCWAFGATSALADRINIKRKNKWPSAYLSVQEVIDCSGAGTCVAGGEPGGVYKYAHEHGIPHETCNNYQARDGSLLLLLQDILCRQPLSLLLYSECDPYNRCGSCWPGECFSIKNYTLYK
;
A
#
# COMPACT_ATOMS: atom_id res chain seq x y z
N LEU A 1 18.22 -0.74 -20.70
CA LEU A 1 18.00 -1.74 -19.63
C LEU A 1 19.05 -2.84 -19.77
N HIS A 2 19.98 -2.98 -18.82
CA HIS A 2 20.90 -4.12 -18.80
C HIS A 2 20.15 -5.36 -18.31
N ARG A 3 20.41 -6.53 -18.92
CA ARG A 3 19.87 -7.81 -18.46
C ARG A 3 20.35 -8.12 -17.06
N ARG A 4 19.43 -8.55 -16.20
CA ARG A 4 19.70 -9.00 -14.82
C ARG A 4 20.51 -10.30 -14.88
N ILE A 5 21.29 -10.59 -13.83
CA ILE A 5 22.21 -11.75 -13.81
C ILE A 5 21.50 -13.08 -14.14
N TYR A 6 20.26 -13.24 -13.68
CA TYR A 6 19.44 -14.44 -13.91
C TYR A 6 18.74 -14.48 -15.28
N GLU A 7 18.84 -13.41 -16.08
CA GLU A 7 18.33 -13.38 -17.45
C GLU A 7 19.40 -13.76 -18.48
N HIS A 8 20.64 -13.99 -18.04
CA HIS A 8 21.72 -14.49 -18.89
C HIS A 8 21.57 -16.00 -19.07
N ARG A 9 21.85 -16.50 -20.28
CA ARG A 9 21.80 -17.94 -20.58
C ARG A 9 22.81 -18.76 -19.77
N SER A 10 23.86 -18.12 -19.26
CA SER A 10 24.89 -18.71 -18.42
C SER A 10 24.50 -18.76 -16.94
N TYR A 11 23.31 -18.27 -16.56
CA TYR A 11 22.86 -18.40 -15.18
C TYR A 11 22.55 -19.86 -14.89
N ASP A 12 23.33 -20.44 -13.99
CA ASP A 12 23.16 -21.80 -13.55
C ASP A 12 22.12 -21.86 -12.42
N TYR A 13 20.93 -22.34 -12.78
CA TYR A 13 19.80 -22.49 -11.88
C TYR A 13 20.01 -23.58 -10.81
N ASP A 14 20.98 -24.48 -11.00
CA ASP A 14 21.31 -25.52 -10.02
C ASP A 14 21.97 -24.92 -8.77
N ASN A 15 22.46 -23.67 -8.85
CA ASN A 15 22.97 -22.92 -7.69
C ASN A 15 21.89 -22.25 -6.83
N LEU A 16 20.61 -22.34 -7.22
CA LEU A 16 19.52 -21.84 -6.39
C LEU A 16 19.32 -22.76 -5.17
N PRO A 17 18.97 -22.21 -4.01
CA PRO A 17 18.67 -23.03 -2.85
C PRO A 17 17.40 -23.86 -3.09
N LEU A 18 17.40 -25.12 -2.64
CA LEU A 18 16.24 -26.01 -2.76
C LEU A 18 15.01 -25.50 -2.00
N ALA A 19 15.22 -24.68 -0.96
CA ALA A 19 14.18 -24.03 -0.19
C ALA A 19 14.62 -22.61 0.17
N TRP A 20 13.67 -21.69 0.12
CA TRP A 20 13.90 -20.30 0.49
C TRP A 20 12.67 -19.72 1.18
N ASP A 21 12.88 -19.04 2.31
CA ASP A 21 11.81 -18.38 3.06
C ASP A 21 12.28 -17.01 3.55
N TRP A 22 11.71 -15.94 3.00
CA TRP A 22 12.02 -14.57 3.45
C TRP A 22 11.59 -14.29 4.89
N ARG A 23 10.73 -15.15 5.46
CA ARG A 23 10.37 -15.10 6.88
C ARG A 23 11.49 -15.60 7.80
N ASN A 24 12.49 -16.27 7.25
CA ASN A 24 13.65 -16.75 7.98
C ASN A 24 14.88 -16.88 7.07
N VAL A 25 15.62 -15.78 6.90
CA VAL A 25 16.94 -15.77 6.27
C VAL A 25 17.96 -15.55 7.36
N ASP A 26 18.71 -16.61 7.71
CA ASP A 26 19.71 -16.63 8.78
C ASP A 26 19.17 -16.16 10.13
N GLY A 27 17.94 -16.56 10.49
CA GLY A 27 17.26 -16.17 11.73
C GLY A 27 16.58 -14.81 11.68
N VAL A 28 16.60 -14.11 10.54
CA VAL A 28 15.98 -12.79 10.35
C VAL A 28 14.72 -12.90 9.49
N ASN A 29 13.60 -12.37 10.02
CA ASN A 29 12.35 -12.24 9.28
C ASN A 29 12.29 -10.88 8.55
N TYR A 30 12.17 -10.92 7.22
CA TYR A 30 12.01 -9.73 6.37
C TYR A 30 10.57 -9.46 5.93
N ALA A 31 9.67 -10.43 6.14
CA ALA A 31 8.26 -10.28 5.79
C ALA A 31 7.59 -9.25 6.70
N SER A 32 6.82 -8.37 6.06
CA SER A 32 5.87 -7.47 6.72
C SER A 32 4.76 -8.27 7.39
N VAL A 33 4.04 -7.61 8.30
CA VAL A 33 3.02 -8.27 9.12
C VAL A 33 1.85 -8.78 8.28
N ASP A 34 1.26 -9.90 8.68
CA ASP A 34 0.01 -10.37 8.10
C ASP A 34 -1.12 -9.34 8.34
N ARG A 35 -1.99 -9.18 7.35
CA ARG A 35 -3.10 -8.22 7.37
C ARG A 35 -4.39 -8.90 6.91
N ASN A 36 -5.54 -8.29 7.24
CA ASN A 36 -6.86 -8.81 6.84
C ASN A 36 -7.65 -7.76 6.05
N GLN A 37 -7.95 -8.06 4.78
CA GLN A 37 -8.70 -7.17 3.87
C GLN A 37 -10.22 -7.21 4.07
N HIS A 38 -10.75 -8.16 4.85
CA HIS A 38 -12.19 -8.37 4.98
C HIS A 38 -12.81 -7.67 6.20
N ILE A 39 -12.05 -6.82 6.88
CA ILE A 39 -12.49 -6.05 8.05
C ILE A 39 -12.09 -4.58 7.92
N PRO A 40 -12.89 -3.62 8.41
CA PRO A 40 -14.14 -3.80 9.17
C PRO A 40 -15.35 -4.29 8.35
N GLN A 41 -15.24 -4.30 7.02
CA GLN A 41 -16.23 -4.86 6.10
C GLN A 41 -15.52 -5.54 4.93
N TYR A 42 -16.28 -6.27 4.12
CA TYR A 42 -15.73 -6.91 2.93
C TYR A 42 -15.21 -5.87 1.93
N CYS A 43 -13.94 -6.01 1.55
CA CYS A 43 -13.34 -5.30 0.44
C CYS A 43 -12.44 -6.25 -0.36
N GLY A 44 -12.65 -6.32 -1.67
CA GLY A 44 -11.85 -7.10 -2.63
C GLY A 44 -10.49 -6.45 -2.96
N SER A 45 -9.74 -5.99 -1.96
CA SER A 45 -8.46 -5.29 -2.13
C SER A 45 -7.23 -6.20 -2.12
N CYS A 46 -7.35 -7.47 -2.49
CA CYS A 46 -6.23 -8.43 -2.51
C CYS A 46 -5.07 -7.95 -3.40
N TRP A 47 -5.40 -7.29 -4.51
CA TRP A 47 -4.47 -6.70 -5.45
C TRP A 47 -3.58 -5.62 -4.80
N ALA A 48 -4.17 -4.79 -3.93
CA ALA A 48 -3.46 -3.76 -3.19
C ALA A 48 -2.66 -4.35 -2.03
N PHE A 49 -3.24 -5.29 -1.27
CA PHE A 49 -2.55 -5.98 -0.17
C PHE A 49 -1.31 -6.74 -0.68
N GLY A 50 -1.45 -7.53 -1.74
CA GLY A 50 -0.36 -8.33 -2.28
C GLY A 50 0.79 -7.46 -2.80
N ALA A 51 0.48 -6.42 -3.57
CA ALA A 51 1.50 -5.52 -4.10
C ALA A 51 2.22 -4.72 -3.01
N THR A 52 1.48 -4.12 -2.08
CA THR A 52 2.06 -3.31 -1.00
C THR A 52 2.85 -4.15 -0.01
N SER A 53 2.41 -5.36 0.33
CA SER A 53 3.16 -6.27 1.21
C SER A 53 4.46 -6.72 0.54
N ALA A 54 4.41 -7.12 -0.74
CA ALA A 54 5.63 -7.47 -1.49
C ALA A 54 6.61 -6.28 -1.61
N LEU A 55 6.12 -5.05 -1.77
CA LEU A 55 6.97 -3.85 -1.74
C LEU A 55 7.58 -3.62 -0.35
N ALA A 56 6.79 -3.75 0.71
CA ALA A 56 7.26 -3.61 2.09
C ALA A 56 8.37 -4.62 2.40
N ASP A 57 8.18 -5.90 2.04
CA ASP A 57 9.18 -6.95 2.22
C ASP A 57 10.48 -6.62 1.47
N ARG A 58 10.37 -6.14 0.22
CA ARG A 58 11.53 -5.71 -0.57
C ARG A 58 12.23 -4.51 0.04
N ILE A 59 11.50 -3.56 0.64
CA ILE A 59 12.08 -2.44 1.39
C ILE A 59 12.84 -2.97 2.61
N ASN A 60 12.26 -3.92 3.36
CA ASN A 60 12.91 -4.56 4.50
C ASN A 60 14.21 -5.25 4.09
N ILE A 61 14.20 -6.02 3.00
CA ILE A 61 15.38 -6.68 2.43
C ILE A 61 16.44 -5.63 2.07
N LYS A 62 16.07 -4.60 1.29
CA LYS A 62 16.97 -3.53 0.84
C LYS A 62 17.58 -2.77 2.02
N ARG A 63 16.82 -2.56 3.09
CA ARG A 63 17.25 -1.86 4.30
C ARG A 63 17.92 -2.77 5.33
N LYS A 64 18.14 -4.06 5.03
CA LYS A 64 18.72 -5.05 5.94
C LYS A 64 17.96 -5.10 7.27
N ASN A 65 16.64 -5.10 7.19
CA ASN A 65 15.70 -5.12 8.31
C ASN A 65 15.91 -4.01 9.36
N LYS A 66 16.46 -2.86 8.96
CA LYS A 66 16.62 -1.70 9.84
C LYS A 66 15.27 -1.13 10.27
N TRP A 67 15.16 -0.76 11.54
CA TRP A 67 14.00 -0.09 12.09
C TRP A 67 13.72 1.26 11.40
N PRO A 68 12.45 1.67 11.20
CA PRO A 68 11.23 0.86 11.38
C PRO A 68 11.02 -0.13 10.24
N SER A 69 10.31 -1.25 10.47
CA SER A 69 9.88 -2.13 9.38
C SER A 69 8.99 -1.36 8.39
N ALA A 70 9.00 -1.75 7.13
CA ALA A 70 8.12 -1.21 6.11
C ALA A 70 6.67 -1.60 6.37
N TYR A 71 5.77 -0.61 6.34
CA TYR A 71 4.32 -0.83 6.42
C TYR A 71 3.59 0.24 5.60
N LEU A 72 3.13 -0.13 4.41
CA LEU A 72 2.58 0.80 3.42
C LEU A 72 1.07 0.95 3.55
N SER A 73 0.55 2.16 3.28
CA SER A 73 -0.89 2.44 3.30
C SER A 73 -1.59 1.77 2.13
N VAL A 74 -2.42 0.78 2.44
CA VAL A 74 -3.28 0.14 1.45
C VAL A 74 -4.48 1.02 1.11
N GLN A 75 -5.02 1.74 2.09
CA GLN A 75 -6.18 2.62 1.85
C GLN A 75 -5.82 3.74 0.89
N GLU A 76 -4.63 4.32 1.03
CA GLU A 76 -4.15 5.34 0.11
C GLU A 76 -4.06 4.79 -1.33
N VAL A 77 -3.57 3.56 -1.50
CA VAL A 77 -3.55 2.91 -2.82
C VAL A 77 -4.98 2.75 -3.38
N ILE A 78 -5.94 2.31 -2.56
CA ILE A 78 -7.34 2.15 -2.99
C ILE A 78 -7.93 3.50 -3.41
N ASP A 79 -7.68 4.55 -2.62
CA ASP A 79 -8.28 5.87 -2.83
C ASP A 79 -7.63 6.62 -4.01
N CYS A 80 -6.32 6.42 -4.25
CA CYS A 80 -5.52 7.31 -5.08
C CYS A 80 -4.84 6.68 -6.31
N SER A 81 -4.65 5.36 -6.36
CA SER A 81 -3.85 4.76 -7.42
C SER A 81 -4.60 4.61 -8.75
N GLY A 82 -5.93 4.57 -8.70
CA GLY A 82 -6.75 4.21 -9.86
C GLY A 82 -6.54 2.78 -10.37
N ALA A 83 -5.87 1.91 -9.59
CA ALA A 83 -5.52 0.54 -10.00
C ALA A 83 -6.61 -0.52 -9.69
N GLY A 84 -7.68 -0.13 -9.00
CA GLY A 84 -8.81 -1.02 -8.70
C GLY A 84 -9.77 -0.43 -7.66
N THR A 85 -10.78 -1.22 -7.29
CA THR A 85 -11.77 -0.91 -6.25
C THR A 85 -12.00 -2.12 -5.34
N CYS A 86 -12.72 -1.92 -4.23
CA CYS A 86 -13.16 -2.99 -3.34
C CYS A 86 -14.16 -3.94 -4.02
N VAL A 87 -15.00 -3.43 -4.94
CA VAL A 87 -16.07 -4.23 -5.57
C VAL A 87 -15.59 -4.94 -6.83
N ALA A 88 -14.88 -4.23 -7.71
CA ALA A 88 -14.44 -4.76 -9.00
C ALA A 88 -13.11 -5.53 -8.90
N GLY A 89 -12.40 -5.40 -7.78
CA GLY A 89 -11.01 -5.82 -7.67
C GLY A 89 -10.08 -4.87 -8.44
N GLY A 90 -8.88 -5.33 -8.73
CA GLY A 90 -7.83 -4.51 -9.32
C GLY A 90 -6.63 -5.32 -9.74
N GLU A 91 -5.63 -4.63 -10.27
CA GLU A 91 -4.43 -5.25 -10.83
C GLU A 91 -3.16 -4.79 -10.07
N PRO A 92 -2.32 -5.72 -9.57
CA PRO A 92 -1.11 -5.40 -8.81
C PRO A 92 -0.05 -4.55 -9.54
N GLY A 93 0.16 -4.78 -10.84
CA GLY A 93 0.96 -3.93 -11.74
C GLY A 93 0.59 -2.45 -11.72
N GLY A 94 -0.70 -2.12 -11.63
CA GLY A 94 -1.19 -0.76 -11.43
C GLY A 94 -0.65 -0.12 -10.15
N VAL A 95 -0.57 -0.90 -9.07
CA VAL A 95 0.03 -0.45 -7.79
C VAL A 95 1.52 -0.22 -7.93
N TYR A 96 2.25 -1.12 -8.60
CA TYR A 96 3.69 -0.95 -8.84
C TYR A 96 3.99 0.28 -9.71
N LYS A 97 3.18 0.53 -10.75
CA LYS A 97 3.26 1.73 -11.57
C LYS A 97 3.01 2.98 -10.72
N TYR A 98 1.96 2.96 -9.90
CA TYR A 98 1.65 4.06 -8.99
C TYR A 98 2.79 4.34 -8.00
N ALA A 99 3.36 3.30 -7.40
CA ALA A 99 4.51 3.41 -6.51
C ALA A 99 5.74 4.02 -7.21
N HIS A 100 5.95 3.70 -8.49
CA HIS A 100 7.05 4.27 -9.28
C HIS A 100 6.85 5.76 -9.59
N GLU A 101 5.64 6.15 -9.98
CA GLU A 101 5.33 7.52 -10.42
C GLU A 101 5.10 8.49 -9.25
N HIS A 102 4.44 8.04 -8.18
CA HIS A 102 3.95 8.89 -7.08
C HIS A 102 4.47 8.48 -5.70
N GLY A 103 4.85 7.22 -5.53
CA GLY A 103 5.18 6.64 -4.22
C GLY A 103 3.95 6.34 -3.36
N ILE A 104 4.14 5.44 -2.38
CA ILE A 104 3.12 5.00 -1.42
C ILE A 104 3.57 5.39 0.00
N PRO A 105 2.73 6.09 0.79
CA PRO A 105 3.03 6.45 2.17
C PRO A 105 3.09 5.26 3.12
N HIS A 106 3.59 5.56 4.33
CA HIS A 106 3.38 4.71 5.49
C HIS A 106 1.88 4.54 5.81
N GLU A 107 1.49 3.39 6.37
CA GLU A 107 0.10 3.09 6.78
C GLU A 107 -0.55 4.22 7.58
N THR A 108 0.20 4.83 8.50
CA THR A 108 -0.30 5.88 9.40
C THR A 108 -0.81 7.14 8.68
N CYS A 109 -0.52 7.31 7.39
CA CYS A 109 -1.07 8.42 6.60
C CYS A 109 -2.55 8.21 6.24
N ASN A 110 -2.96 6.98 6.02
CA ASN A 110 -4.35 6.62 5.73
C ASN A 110 -4.54 5.17 6.15
N ASN A 111 -5.01 4.96 7.38
CA ASN A 111 -5.21 3.63 7.93
C ASN A 111 -6.28 2.88 7.12
N TYR A 112 -6.12 1.57 7.02
CA TYR A 112 -7.05 0.70 6.28
C TYR A 112 -8.49 0.78 6.81
N GLN A 113 -9.43 1.03 5.90
CA GLN A 113 -10.86 1.20 6.20
C GLN A 113 -11.75 0.20 5.46
N ALA A 114 -11.18 -0.64 4.60
CA ALA A 114 -11.90 -1.63 3.78
C ALA A 114 -13.07 -1.04 2.97
N ARG A 115 -12.88 0.14 2.40
CA ARG A 115 -13.86 0.80 1.53
C ARG A 115 -13.16 1.45 0.36
N ASP A 116 -13.93 1.72 -0.69
CA ASP A 116 -13.49 2.69 -1.69
C ASP A 116 -13.49 4.11 -1.08
N GLY A 117 -12.62 4.97 -1.61
CA GLY A 117 -12.69 6.40 -1.40
C GLY A 117 -14.12 6.87 -1.71
N SER A 118 -14.73 7.61 -0.79
CA SER A 118 -16.18 7.76 -0.66
C SER A 118 -16.94 8.02 -1.96
N LEU A 119 -17.70 7.01 -2.40
CA LEU A 119 -19.00 7.19 -3.06
C LEU A 119 -20.06 7.17 -1.95
N LEU A 120 -20.55 8.36 -1.57
CA LEU A 120 -21.43 8.65 -0.43
C LEU A 120 -22.66 7.73 -0.31
N LEU A 121 -22.86 7.04 0.82
CA LEU A 121 -24.18 6.63 1.33
C LEU A 121 -24.19 6.50 2.88
N LEU A 122 -24.73 7.55 3.52
CA LEU A 122 -25.51 7.58 4.78
C LEU A 122 -24.82 7.26 6.13
N LEU A 123 -24.76 8.30 6.98
CA LEU A 123 -24.77 8.32 8.46
C LEU A 123 -23.48 7.96 9.24
N GLN A 124 -22.31 8.50 8.85
CA GLN A 124 -21.20 8.64 9.82
C GLN A 124 -20.22 9.82 9.59
N ASP A 125 -20.67 10.90 8.97
CA ASP A 125 -19.86 12.12 8.76
C ASP A 125 -20.00 13.15 9.90
N ILE A 126 -19.80 12.74 11.16
CA ILE A 126 -19.85 13.69 12.30
C ILE A 126 -18.47 14.35 12.59
N LEU A 127 -17.37 13.88 12.02
CA LEU A 127 -16.03 14.36 12.44
C LEU A 127 -15.18 15.12 11.41
N CYS A 128 -15.44 15.07 10.10
CA CYS A 128 -14.71 15.91 9.13
C CYS A 128 -15.64 16.44 8.03
N ARG A 129 -16.11 17.69 8.17
CA ARG A 129 -16.83 18.41 7.11
C ARG A 129 -15.86 18.74 5.95
N GLN A 130 -15.98 18.06 4.83
CA GLN A 130 -15.50 18.55 3.53
C GLN A 130 -16.70 19.07 2.72
N PRO A 131 -16.61 20.20 2.00
CA PRO A 131 -17.73 20.69 1.20
C PRO A 131 -17.99 19.76 0.01
N LEU A 132 -19.27 19.41 -0.19
CA LEU A 132 -19.73 18.61 -1.33
C LEU A 132 -19.48 19.34 -2.65
N SER A 133 -18.53 18.85 -3.46
CA SER A 133 -18.50 19.11 -4.90
C SER A 133 -18.26 17.81 -5.68
N LEU A 134 -19.36 17.33 -6.29
CA LEU A 134 -19.43 16.60 -7.56
C LEU A 134 -18.75 15.22 -7.71
N LEU A 135 -19.55 14.20 -7.40
CA LEU A 135 -19.73 12.90 -8.06
C LEU A 135 -18.85 12.54 -9.27
N LEU A 136 -18.02 11.51 -9.08
CA LEU A 136 -17.56 10.41 -9.98
C LEU A 136 -16.06 10.20 -9.76
N TYR A 137 -15.71 9.12 -9.05
CA TYR A 137 -14.38 8.80 -8.50
C TYR A 137 -14.02 9.59 -7.24
N SER A 138 -13.42 8.89 -6.26
CA SER A 138 -12.66 9.55 -5.21
C SER A 138 -11.51 10.30 -5.86
N GLU A 139 -11.61 11.62 -5.97
CA GLU A 139 -10.43 12.41 -6.27
C GLU A 139 -9.40 12.13 -5.19
N CYS A 140 -8.18 11.78 -5.60
CA CYS A 140 -7.07 11.63 -4.70
C CYS A 140 -6.72 13.00 -4.09
N ASP A 141 -7.41 13.36 -3.03
CA ASP A 141 -7.20 14.61 -2.34
C ASP A 141 -5.97 14.53 -1.41
N PRO A 142 -5.41 15.67 -0.98
CA PRO A 142 -4.26 15.68 -0.07
C PRO A 142 -4.51 14.97 1.27
N TYR A 143 -5.76 14.83 1.70
CA TYR A 143 -6.12 14.19 2.96
C TYR A 143 -6.11 12.66 2.83
N ASN A 144 -6.64 12.09 1.74
CA ASN A 144 -6.57 10.66 1.47
C ASN A 144 -5.14 10.20 1.15
N ARG A 145 -4.27 11.12 0.70
CA ARG A 145 -2.82 10.88 0.57
C ARG A 145 -2.11 10.77 1.91
N CYS A 146 -2.34 11.70 2.82
CA CYS A 146 -1.86 11.62 4.19
C CYS A 146 -2.62 12.58 5.09
N GLY A 147 -3.59 12.04 5.82
CA GLY A 147 -4.49 12.78 6.68
C GLY A 147 -4.24 12.45 8.15
N SER A 148 -4.48 13.42 9.01
CA SER A 148 -4.52 13.20 10.45
C SER A 148 -5.66 13.99 11.05
N CYS A 149 -6.29 13.41 12.08
CA CYS A 149 -7.32 14.06 12.87
C CYS A 149 -6.85 14.22 14.31
N TRP A 150 -7.00 15.42 14.85
CA TRP A 150 -6.94 15.71 16.27
C TRP A 150 -8.36 16.13 16.68
N PRO A 151 -8.92 15.78 17.86
CA PRO A 151 -10.30 16.09 18.22
C PRO A 151 -10.84 17.44 17.68
N GLY A 152 -11.76 17.37 16.72
CA GLY A 152 -12.41 18.53 16.10
C GLY A 152 -11.77 19.11 14.83
N GLU A 153 -10.55 18.71 14.46
CA GLU A 153 -9.86 19.21 13.27
C GLU A 153 -9.13 18.09 12.49
N CYS A 154 -9.35 18.05 11.18
CA CYS A 154 -8.73 17.10 10.26
C CYS A 154 -7.87 17.88 9.26
N PHE A 155 -6.61 17.49 9.08
CA PHE A 155 -5.67 18.19 8.21
C PHE A 155 -4.78 17.23 7.43
N SER A 156 -4.28 17.68 6.28
CA SER A 156 -3.31 16.93 5.49
C SER A 156 -1.88 17.18 5.98
N ILE A 157 -1.13 16.10 6.18
CA ILE A 157 0.29 16.17 6.54
C ILE A 157 1.10 16.35 5.26
N LYS A 158 1.97 17.37 5.26
CA LYS A 158 2.96 17.57 4.20
C LYS A 158 4.29 16.92 4.60
N ASN A 159 5.06 16.43 3.63
CA ASN A 159 6.40 15.85 3.83
C ASN A 159 6.45 14.61 4.73
N TYR A 160 5.42 13.76 4.68
CA TYR A 160 5.44 12.46 5.35
C TYR A 160 6.54 11.54 4.79
N THR A 161 6.99 10.60 5.61
CA THR A 161 8.01 9.65 5.20
C THR A 161 7.47 8.72 4.11
N LEU A 162 8.16 8.74 2.97
CA LEU A 162 8.06 7.73 1.94
C LEU A 162 9.25 6.79 2.10
N TYR A 163 9.03 5.48 1.99
CA TYR A 163 10.13 4.53 1.88
C TYR A 163 10.77 4.65 0.49
N LYS A 164 11.63 5.66 0.29
CA LYS A 164 12.42 5.87 -0.93
C LYS A 164 13.67 4.98 -0.96
#